data_AF-A0A0A0UTL5-F1
#
_entry.id   AF-A0A0A0UTL5-F1
#
_cell.length_a   1.000
_cell.length_b   1.000
_cell.length_c   1.000
_cell.angle_alpha   90.00
_cell.angle_beta   90.00
_cell.angle_gamma   90.00
#
_symmetry.space_group_name_H-M   'P 1'
#
loop_
_entity.id
_entity.type
_entity.pdbx_description
1 polymer ?
#
loop_
_entity_poly.entity_id
_entity_poly.type
_entity_poly.pdbx_seq_one_letter_code
_entity_poly.pdbx_strand_id
1 'polypeptide(L)'
;MGIAIAINIPLYWYGRKVLGDDFTSWLVILTAIPLMAIGFVQYNGMNFEELLIAIINFEILTPQKRNYKVNNFFEIMDGYILKEESKNKVAKLKGMKKIDIKKI
;
A
#
# COMPACT_ATOMS: atom_id res chain seq x y z
N MET A 1 5.89 -23.37 1.23
CA MET A 1 6.36 -24.75 1.56
C MET A 1 7.87 -24.83 1.76
N GLY A 2 8.69 -24.18 0.91
CA GLY A 2 10.16 -24.30 0.98
C GLY A 2 10.77 -23.79 2.29
N ILE A 3 10.14 -22.80 2.92
CA ILE A 3 10.59 -22.22 4.20
C ILE A 3 10.61 -23.26 5.34
N ALA A 4 9.61 -24.15 5.41
CA ALA A 4 9.56 -25.18 6.45
C ALA A 4 10.72 -26.16 6.33
N ILE A 5 11.12 -26.50 5.10
CA ILE A 5 12.26 -27.38 4.82
C ILE A 5 13.57 -26.65 5.18
N ALA A 6 13.71 -25.39 4.75
CA ALA A 6 14.89 -24.58 5.02
C ALA A 6 15.14 -24.35 6.52
N ILE A 7 14.09 -24.29 7.34
CA ILE A 7 14.19 -24.15 8.80
C ILE A 7 14.54 -25.49 9.47
N ASN A 8 13.91 -26.59 9.04
CA ASN A 8 14.08 -27.89 9.71
C ASN A 8 15.43 -28.57 9.43
N ILE A 9 16.05 -28.33 8.27
CA ILE A 9 17.38 -28.88 7.95
C ILE A 9 18.47 -28.43 8.95
N PRO A 10 18.68 -27.12 9.19
CA PRO A 10 19.66 -26.66 10.18
C PRO A 10 19.24 -27.01 11.61
N LEU A 11 17.94 -27.04 11.90
CA LEU A 11 17.41 -27.46 13.20
C LEU A 11 17.77 -28.92 13.51
N TYR A 12 17.63 -29.83 12.53
CA TYR A 12 17.99 -31.24 12.69
C TYR A 12 19.50 -31.43 12.86
N TRP A 13 20.31 -30.74 12.05
CA TRP A 13 21.77 -30.85 12.13
C TRP A 13 22.33 -30.35 13.47
N TYR A 14 21.78 -29.26 14.00
CA TYR A 14 22.18 -28.71 15.30
C TYR A 14 21.59 -29.52 16.46
N GLY A 15 20.29 -29.84 16.40
CA GLY A 15 19.59 -30.59 17.44
C GLY A 15 20.19 -31.98 17.68
N ARG A 16 20.58 -32.68 16.61
CA ARG A 16 21.23 -34.00 16.69
C ARG A 16 22.52 -33.94 17.52
N LYS A 17 23.28 -32.84 17.47
CA LYS A 17 24.52 -32.67 18.24
C LYS A 17 24.29 -32.44 19.74
N VAL A 18 23.12 -31.91 20.12
CA VAL A 18 22.86 -31.47 21.50
C VAL A 18 21.91 -32.43 22.25
N LEU A 19 20.85 -32.93 21.61
CA LEU A 19 19.79 -33.72 22.26
C LEU A 19 19.76 -35.21 21.85
N GLY A 20 20.58 -35.63 20.87
CA GLY A 20 20.53 -36.99 20.31
C GLY A 20 19.44 -37.17 19.25
N ASP A 21 19.48 -38.29 18.51
CA ASP A 21 18.68 -38.48 17.28
C ASP A 21 17.17 -38.63 17.56
N ASP A 22 16.80 -39.32 18.64
CA ASP A 22 15.40 -39.59 18.99
C ASP A 22 14.64 -38.31 19.38
N PHE A 23 15.21 -37.50 20.27
CA PHE A 23 14.59 -36.23 20.70
C PHE A 23 14.54 -35.21 19.57
N THR A 24 15.59 -35.16 18.74
CA THR A 24 15.64 -34.23 17.61
C THR A 24 14.55 -34.57 16.58
N SER A 25 14.34 -35.87 16.31
CA SER A 25 13.29 -36.33 15.38
C SER A 25 11.90 -35.94 15.86
N TRP A 26 11.61 -36.12 17.15
CA TRP A 26 10.33 -35.67 17.74
C TRP A 26 10.14 -34.16 17.68
N LEU A 27 11.21 -33.40 17.92
CA LEU A 27 11.18 -31.94 17.87
C LEU A 27 10.88 -31.45 16.45
N VAL A 28 11.51 -32.04 15.42
CA VAL A 28 11.24 -31.73 14.01
C VAL A 28 9.80 -32.05 13.62
N ILE A 29 9.24 -33.16 14.11
CA ILE A 29 7.83 -33.49 13.84
C ILE A 29 6.90 -32.45 14.48
N LEU A 30 7.16 -32.08 15.74
CA LEU A 30 6.39 -31.08 16.47
C LEU A 30 6.46 -29.68 15.84
N THR A 31 7.59 -29.29 15.23
CA THR A 31 7.74 -28.00 14.55
C THR A 31 7.22 -28.03 13.12
N ALA A 32 7.36 -29.15 12.40
CA ALA A 32 6.92 -29.29 11.03
C ALA A 32 5.39 -29.20 10.91
N ILE A 33 4.64 -29.78 11.84
CA ILE A 33 3.17 -29.74 11.85
C ILE A 33 2.60 -28.32 11.83
N PRO A 34 2.94 -27.41 12.78
CA PRO A 34 2.42 -26.05 12.77
C PRO A 34 2.96 -25.23 11.60
N LEU A 35 4.23 -25.42 11.21
CA LEU A 35 4.80 -24.71 10.06
C LEU A 35 4.11 -25.10 8.74
N MET A 36 3.78 -26.37 8.58
CA MET A 36 3.01 -26.86 7.43
C MET A 36 1.56 -26.37 7.48
N ALA A 37 0.93 -26.38 8.66
CA ALA A 37 -0.43 -25.86 8.84
C ALA A 37 -0.51 -24.37 8.45
N ILE A 38 0.42 -23.54 8.91
CA ILE A 38 0.52 -22.13 8.53
C ILE A 38 0.72 -21.99 7.01
N GLY A 39 1.52 -22.87 6.39
CA GLY A 39 1.71 -22.89 4.95
C GLY A 39 0.45 -23.25 4.14
N PHE A 40 -0.52 -23.95 4.74
CA PHE A 40 -1.83 -24.26 4.15
C PHE A 40 -2.90 -23.19 4.43
N VAL A 41 -2.68 -22.28 5.39
CA VAL A 41 -3.59 -21.16 5.62
C VAL A 41 -3.46 -20.17 4.47
N GLN A 42 -4.38 -20.26 3.52
CA GLN A 42 -4.53 -19.29 2.45
C GLN A 42 -5.42 -18.14 2.95
N TYR A 43 -4.86 -16.94 3.01
CA TYR A 43 -5.66 -15.73 3.28
C TYR A 43 -6.05 -15.13 1.94
N ASN A 44 -7.36 -15.03 1.67
CA ASN A 44 -7.88 -14.46 0.42
C ASN A 44 -7.33 -15.11 -0.88
N GLY A 45 -6.99 -16.40 -0.84
CA GLY A 45 -6.41 -17.12 -1.99
C GLY A 45 -4.94 -16.82 -2.28
N MET A 46 -4.27 -15.98 -1.46
CA MET A 46 -2.82 -15.79 -1.50
C MET A 46 -2.13 -16.89 -0.68
N ASN A 47 -1.00 -17.37 -1.19
CA ASN A 47 -0.14 -18.27 -0.42
C ASN A 47 0.56 -17.48 0.69
N PHE A 48 0.91 -18.16 1.79
CA PHE A 48 1.56 -17.52 2.94
C PHE A 48 2.85 -16.76 2.57
N GLU A 49 3.58 -17.23 1.55
CA GLU A 49 4.80 -16.60 1.04
C GLU A 49 4.51 -15.21 0.42
N GLU A 50 3.44 -15.10 -0.36
CA GLU A 50 2.99 -13.83 -0.92
C GLU A 50 2.47 -12.88 0.16
N LEU A 51 1.83 -13.44 1.19
CA LEU A 51 1.36 -12.69 2.35
C LEU A 51 2.52 -12.07 3.14
N LEU A 52 3.60 -12.82 3.36
CA LEU A 52 4.82 -12.34 4.02
C LEU A 52 5.50 -11.23 3.22
N ILE A 53 5.63 -11.42 1.91
CA ILE A 53 6.17 -10.41 1.01
C ILE A 53 5.28 -9.17 1.00
N ALA A 54 3.95 -9.33 0.98
CA ALA A 54 3.01 -8.23 1.06
C ALA A 54 3.14 -7.46 2.38
N ILE A 55 3.30 -8.15 3.51
CA ILE A 55 3.55 -7.51 4.82
C ILE A 55 4.85 -6.71 4.78
N ILE A 56 5.95 -7.30 4.30
CA ILE A 56 7.24 -6.62 4.20
C ILE A 56 7.16 -5.39 3.29
N ASN A 57 6.55 -5.53 2.12
CA ASN A 57 6.34 -4.42 1.19
C ASN A 57 5.41 -3.35 1.77
N PHE A 58 4.41 -3.74 2.55
CA PHE A 58 3.50 -2.80 3.19
C PHE A 58 4.22 -2.01 4.29
N GLU A 59 5.06 -2.67 5.08
CA GLU A 59 5.84 -2.06 6.16
C GLU A 59 6.95 -1.14 5.63
N ILE A 60 7.68 -1.56 4.58
CA ILE A 60 8.87 -0.85 4.08
C ILE A 60 8.57 0.08 2.90
N LEU A 61 7.81 -0.37 1.91
CA LEU A 61 7.60 0.41 0.67
C LEU A 61 6.39 1.35 0.75
N THR A 62 5.37 1.00 1.52
CA THR A 62 4.13 1.78 1.53
C THR A 62 4.13 2.77 2.68
N PRO A 63 4.13 4.09 2.44
CA PRO A 63 4.01 5.05 3.52
C PRO A 63 2.68 4.85 4.24
N GLN A 64 2.72 4.47 5.53
CA GLN A 64 1.52 4.24 6.37
C GLN A 64 0.54 5.42 6.37
N LYS A 65 1.02 6.64 6.12
CA LYS A 65 0.17 7.80 5.86
C LYS A 65 -0.09 7.95 4.37
N ARG A 66 -1.25 7.45 3.95
CA ARG A 66 -1.85 7.81 2.67
C ARG A 66 -2.30 9.28 2.74
N ASN A 67 -1.53 10.19 2.14
CA ASN A 67 -1.96 11.56 1.93
C ASN A 67 -3.14 11.56 0.94
N TYR A 68 -4.37 11.63 1.48
CA TYR A 68 -5.58 11.73 0.67
C TYR A 68 -5.63 13.12 0.05
N LYS A 69 -5.27 13.25 -1.22
CA LYS A 69 -5.62 14.45 -2.01
C LYS A 69 -7.01 14.21 -2.59
N VAL A 70 -7.99 14.92 -2.06
CA VAL A 70 -9.33 14.95 -2.65
C VAL A 70 -9.23 15.86 -3.89
N ASN A 71 -9.22 15.26 -5.08
CA ASN A 71 -9.44 16.02 -6.31
C ASN A 71 -10.94 16.28 -6.42
N ASN A 72 -11.39 17.36 -5.80
CA ASN A 72 -12.79 17.73 -5.82
C ASN A 72 -13.11 18.36 -7.18
N PHE A 73 -13.87 17.64 -8.01
CA PHE A 73 -14.21 18.09 -9.36
C PHE A 73 -14.98 19.43 -9.36
N PHE A 74 -15.81 19.65 -8.33
CA PHE A 74 -16.56 20.89 -8.14
C PHE A 74 -15.66 22.10 -7.90
N GLU A 75 -14.57 21.94 -7.14
CA GLU A 75 -13.63 23.03 -6.83
C GLU A 75 -12.88 23.52 -8.08
N ILE A 76 -12.59 22.59 -8.99
CA ILE A 76 -12.04 22.90 -10.31
C ILE A 76 -13.07 23.68 -11.14
N MET A 77 -14.32 23.22 -11.16
CA MET A 77 -15.39 23.81 -11.96
C MET A 77 -15.77 25.22 -11.48
N ASP A 78 -15.85 25.43 -10.17
CA ASP A 78 -16.07 26.76 -9.55
C ASP A 78 -14.94 27.73 -9.90
N GLY A 79 -13.70 27.25 -9.93
CA GLY A 79 -12.54 28.04 -10.36
C GLY A 79 -12.64 28.53 -11.82
N TYR A 80 -13.22 27.72 -12.72
CA TYR A 80 -13.46 28.13 -14.11
C TYR A 80 -14.57 29.18 -14.22
N ILE A 81 -15.69 28.99 -13.52
CA ILE A 81 -16.84 29.91 -13.55
C ILE A 81 -16.44 31.29 -13.02
N LEU A 82 -15.75 31.35 -11.88
CA LEU A 82 -15.26 32.60 -11.29
C LEU A 82 -14.30 33.37 -12.21
N LYS A 83 -13.48 32.63 -12.97
CA LYS A 83 -12.53 33.21 -13.94
C LYS A 83 -13.24 33.80 -15.16
N GLU A 84 -14.35 33.18 -15.56
CA GLU A 84 -15.21 33.65 -16.65
C GLU A 84 -15.99 34.91 -16.25
N GLU A 85 -16.57 34.92 -15.05
CA GLU A 85 -17.26 36.10 -14.51
C GLU A 85 -16.33 37.31 -14.35
N SER A 86 -15.11 37.09 -13.87
CA SER A 86 -14.12 38.16 -13.71
C SER A 86 -13.62 38.70 -15.05
N LYS A 87 -13.40 37.85 -16.07
CA LYS A 87 -13.15 38.30 -17.45
C LYS A 87 -14.29 39.14 -18.01
N ASN A 88 -15.54 38.69 -17.84
CA ASN A 88 -16.72 39.40 -18.32
C ASN A 88 -16.90 40.75 -17.63
N LYS A 89 -16.69 40.84 -16.31
CA LYS A 89 -16.68 42.13 -15.58
C LYS A 89 -15.61 43.07 -16.12
N VAL A 90 -14.37 42.59 -16.33
CA VAL A 90 -13.27 43.41 -16.87
C VAL A 90 -13.58 43.88 -18.30
N ALA A 91 -14.17 43.02 -19.15
CA ALA A 91 -14.59 43.40 -20.50
C ALA A 91 -15.69 44.48 -20.47
N LYS A 92 -16.67 44.35 -19.59
CA LYS A 92 -17.77 45.32 -19.42
C LYS A 92 -17.26 46.68 -18.92
N LEU A 93 -16.33 46.68 -17.96
CA LEU A 93 -15.67 47.89 -17.45
C LEU A 93 -14.84 48.60 -18.53
N LYS A 94 -14.09 47.84 -19.34
CA LYS A 94 -13.37 48.40 -20.50
C LYS A 94 -14.32 48.98 -21.55
N GLY A 95 -15.47 48.35 -21.75
CA GLY A 95 -16.54 48.85 -22.62
C GLY A 95 -17.11 50.19 -22.16
N MET A 96 -17.47 50.31 -20.88
CA MET A 96 -17.98 51.57 -20.29
C MET A 96 -16.94 52.69 -20.36
N LYS A 97 -15.68 52.41 -20.00
CA LYS A 97 -14.59 53.40 -20.09
C LYS A 97 -14.40 53.93 -21.51
N LYS A 98 -14.54 53.07 -22.54
CA LYS A 98 -14.44 53.50 -23.95
C LYS A 98 -15.62 54.37 -24.38
N ILE A 99 -16.81 54.14 -23.85
CA ILE A 99 -18.01 54.93 -24.16
C ILE A 99 -17.90 56.32 -23.52
N ASP A 100 -17.43 56.40 -22.28
CA ASP A 100 -17.22 57.69 -21.58
C ASP A 100 -16.14 58.55 -22.27
N ILE A 101 -15.04 57.94 -22.74
CA ILE A 101 -13.97 58.67 -23.45
C ILE A 101 -14.44 59.20 -24.82
N LYS A 102 -15.38 58.52 -25.49
CA LYS A 102 -15.89 58.93 -26.81
C LYS A 102 -16.96 60.04 -26.74
N LYS A 103 -17.46 60.34 -25.54
CA LYS A 103 -18.54 61.31 -25.30
C LYS A 103 -18.04 62.68 -24.84
N ILE A 104 -16.74 62.81 -24.60
CA ILE A 104 -15.97 64.04 -24.33
C ILE A 104 -15.38 64.50 -25.66
#